data_AF-A0A1I1AVL9-F1
#
_entry.id   AF-A0A1I1AVL9-F1
#
_cell.length_a   1.000
_cell.length_b   1.000
_cell.length_c   1.000
_cell.angle_alpha   90.00
_cell.angle_beta   90.00
_cell.angle_gamma   90.00
#
_symmetry.space_group_name_H-M   'P 1'
#
loop_
_entity.id
_entity.type
_entity.pdbx_description
1 polymer ?
#
loop_
_entity_poly.entity_id
_entity_poly.type
_entity_poly.pdbx_seq_one_letter_code
_entity_poly.pdbx_strand_id
1 'polypeptide(L)'
;MALTRRTLAFAALADRVARLLEEHSAHVRSEEVDAVLNHRIEQVSEQMGVSPRTALRYAPADLPETTAALILEVLATREDSRAPSLRRHLRLVEPAPGSPGASGRRP
;
A
#
# COMPACT_ATOMS: atom_id res chain seq x y z
N MET A 1 -6.29 15.91 -13.77
CA MET A 1 -6.36 15.15 -15.05
C MET A 1 -5.28 14.08 -14.96
N ALA A 2 -5.65 12.80 -14.99
CA ALA A 2 -4.69 11.71 -14.77
C ALA A 2 -3.70 11.58 -15.94
N LEU A 3 -2.43 11.37 -15.61
CA LEU A 3 -1.40 11.02 -16.58
C LEU A 3 -1.55 9.55 -16.95
N THR A 4 -1.40 9.26 -18.23
CA THR A 4 -1.53 7.91 -18.77
C THR A 4 -0.28 7.54 -19.54
N ARG A 5 -0.14 6.25 -19.87
CA ARG A 5 0.95 5.73 -20.72
C ARG A 5 0.97 6.31 -22.14
N ARG A 6 -0.02 7.12 -22.54
CA ARG A 6 0.04 7.93 -23.78
C ARG A 6 1.07 9.06 -23.66
N THR A 7 1.47 9.43 -22.44
CA THR A 7 2.55 10.38 -22.18
C THR A 7 3.87 9.62 -22.06
N LEU A 8 4.80 9.82 -23.00
CA LEU A 8 6.05 9.07 -23.08
C LEU A 8 6.86 9.06 -21.78
N ALA A 9 6.97 10.22 -21.11
CA ALA A 9 7.69 10.31 -19.84
C ALA A 9 7.01 9.49 -18.72
N PHE A 10 5.68 9.45 -18.70
CA PHE A 10 4.93 8.64 -17.74
C PHE A 10 5.08 7.15 -18.05
N ALA A 11 4.98 6.75 -19.32
CA ALA A 11 5.19 5.38 -19.74
C ALA A 11 6.59 4.87 -19.36
N ALA A 12 7.64 5.67 -19.61
CA ALA A 12 9.01 5.31 -19.25
C ALA A 12 9.20 5.12 -17.74
N LEU A 13 8.57 5.95 -16.91
CA LEU A 13 8.57 5.76 -15.45
C LEU A 13 7.84 4.48 -15.06
N ALA A 14 6.63 4.26 -15.59
CA ALA A 14 5.83 3.08 -15.29
C ALA A 14 6.55 1.78 -15.68
N ASP A 15 7.19 1.76 -16.84
CA ASP A 15 7.96 0.60 -17.32
C ASP A 15 9.25 0.38 -16.52
N ARG A 16 9.85 1.44 -15.97
CA ARG A 16 11.02 1.31 -15.09
C ARG A 16 10.61 0.77 -13.72
N VAL A 17 9.52 1.26 -13.14
CA VAL A 17 8.97 0.73 -11.89
C VAL A 17 8.56 -0.73 -12.04
N ALA A 18 7.86 -1.08 -13.13
CA ALA A 18 7.46 -2.46 -13.39
C ALA A 18 8.66 -3.40 -13.47
N ARG A 19 9.73 -3.01 -14.20
CA ARG A 19 10.97 -3.80 -14.27
C ARG A 19 11.63 -4.00 -12.91
N LEU A 20 11.71 -2.94 -12.09
CA LEU A 20 12.25 -3.06 -10.73
C LEU A 20 11.41 -4.02 -9.87
N LEU A 21 10.08 -4.00 -10.00
CA LEU A 21 9.22 -4.94 -9.27
C LEU A 21 9.42 -6.39 -9.76
N GLU A 22 9.58 -6.59 -11.07
CA GLU A 22 9.89 -7.89 -11.66
C GLU A 22 11.24 -8.45 -11.19
N GLU A 23 12.27 -7.62 -11.07
CA GLU A 23 13.58 -8.00 -10.52
C GLU A 23 13.47 -8.54 -9.07
N HIS A 24 12.47 -8.07 -8.33
CA HIS A 24 12.14 -8.53 -6.98
C HIS A 24 11.07 -9.63 -6.94
N SER A 25 10.72 -10.24 -8.09
CA SER A 25 9.67 -11.27 -8.23
C SER A 25 8.27 -10.81 -7.76
N ALA A 26 8.05 -9.50 -7.64
CA ALA A 26 6.79 -8.93 -7.21
C ALA A 26 5.85 -8.74 -8.41
N HIS A 27 4.72 -9.43 -8.38
CA HIS A 27 3.72 -9.36 -9.43
C HIS A 27 2.67 -8.31 -9.07
N VAL A 28 2.76 -7.14 -9.68
CA VAL A 28 1.84 -6.01 -9.46
C VAL A 28 1.16 -5.68 -10.78
N ARG A 29 -0.15 -5.40 -10.74
CA ARG A 29 -0.88 -5.06 -11.97
C ARG A 29 -0.42 -3.70 -12.47
N SER A 30 -0.30 -3.56 -13.80
CA SER A 30 0.10 -2.30 -14.45
C SER A 30 -0.77 -1.12 -14.02
N GLU A 31 -2.07 -1.35 -13.84
CA GLU A 31 -3.05 -0.37 -13.36
C GLU A 31 -2.73 0.14 -11.95
N GLU A 32 -2.22 -0.73 -11.07
CA GLU A 32 -1.86 -0.37 -9.69
C GLU A 32 -0.58 0.46 -9.67
N VAL A 33 0.41 0.11 -10.50
CA VAL A 33 1.62 0.92 -10.70
C VAL A 33 1.26 2.30 -11.23
N ASP A 34 0.39 2.36 -12.24
CA ASP A 34 -0.05 3.61 -12.85
C ASP A 34 -0.81 4.49 -11.84
N ALA A 35 -1.64 3.89 -10.97
CA ALA A 35 -2.37 4.61 -9.92
C ALA A 35 -1.42 5.22 -8.88
N VAL A 36 -0.43 4.44 -8.40
CA VAL A 36 0.57 4.92 -7.42
C VAL A 36 1.41 6.05 -8.01
N LEU A 37 1.85 5.91 -9.26
CA LEU A 37 2.62 6.94 -9.95
C LEU A 37 1.81 8.23 -10.15
N ASN A 38 0.55 8.11 -10.58
CA ASN A 38 -0.35 9.26 -10.70
C ASN A 38 -0.49 9.99 -9.36
N HIS A 39 -0.75 9.23 -8.29
CA HIS A 39 -0.92 9.82 -6.96
C HIS A 39 0.35 10.57 -6.51
N ARG A 40 1.54 10.00 -6.69
CA ARG A 40 2.80 10.69 -6.33
C ARG A 40 3.03 11.95 -7.18
N ILE A 41 2.77 11.88 -8.48
CA ILE A 41 2.96 13.05 -9.35
C ILE A 41 1.95 14.15 -8.98
N GLU A 42 0.71 13.79 -8.63
CA GLU A 42 -0.29 14.72 -8.13
C GLU A 42 0.17 15.39 -6.83
N GLN A 43 0.63 14.62 -5.83
CA GLN A 43 1.17 15.16 -4.58
C GLN A 43 2.32 16.15 -4.81
N VAL A 44 3.27 15.79 -5.68
CA VAL A 44 4.41 16.66 -6.02
C VAL A 44 3.93 17.91 -6.75
N SER A 45 2.94 17.78 -7.63
CA SER A 45 2.36 18.92 -8.36
C SER A 45 1.68 19.92 -7.42
N GLU A 46 0.95 19.43 -6.41
CA GLU A 46 0.30 20.24 -5.38
C GLU A 46 1.34 20.94 -4.49
N GLN A 47 2.37 20.22 -4.04
CA GLN A 47 3.43 20.77 -3.20
C GLN A 47 4.23 21.88 -3.88
N MET A 48 4.48 21.73 -5.19
CA MET A 48 5.22 22.73 -5.96
C MET A 48 4.32 23.82 -6.56
N GLY A 49 2.99 23.69 -6.46
CA GLY A 49 2.04 24.61 -7.09
C GLY A 49 2.14 24.63 -8.63
N VAL A 50 2.51 23.51 -9.25
CA VAL A 50 2.65 23.39 -10.71
C VAL A 50 1.70 22.35 -11.28
N SER A 51 1.53 22.32 -12.61
CA SER A 51 0.73 21.27 -13.25
C SER A 51 1.38 19.87 -13.09
N PRO A 52 0.61 18.78 -13.06
CA PRO A 52 1.14 17.41 -13.03
C PRO A 52 2.11 17.11 -14.18
N ARG A 53 1.86 17.67 -15.36
CA ARG A 53 2.74 17.53 -16.53
C ARG A 53 4.08 18.24 -16.32
N THR A 54 4.08 19.37 -15.62
CA THR A 54 5.29 20.09 -15.20
C THR A 54 6.02 19.32 -14.12
N ALA A 55 5.31 18.86 -13.09
CA ALA A 55 5.89 18.04 -12.01
C ALA A 55 6.58 16.79 -12.54
N LEU A 56 5.97 16.10 -13.51
CA LEU A 56 6.57 14.95 -14.19
C LEU A 56 7.91 15.28 -14.86
N ARG A 57 8.10 16.49 -15.40
CA ARG A 57 9.37 16.91 -16.03
C ARG A 57 10.48 17.17 -15.02
N TYR A 58 10.11 17.53 -13.78
CA TYR A 58 11.04 17.76 -12.68
C TYR A 58 11.08 16.58 -11.70
N ALA A 59 10.46 15.45 -12.07
CA ALA A 59 10.49 14.25 -11.25
C ALA A 59 11.96 13.83 -11.04
N PRO A 60 12.36 13.55 -9.80
CA PRO A 60 13.74 13.21 -9.51
C PRO A 60 14.07 11.82 -10.08
N ALA A 61 15.34 11.61 -10.43
CA ALA A 61 15.77 10.43 -11.19
C ALA A 61 15.60 9.10 -10.43
N ASP A 62 15.50 9.17 -9.10
CA ASP A 62 15.30 8.08 -8.14
C ASP A 62 13.83 7.79 -7.81
N LEU A 63 12.90 8.53 -8.43
CA LEU A 63 11.46 8.32 -8.24
C LEU A 63 11.01 6.88 -8.60
N PRO A 64 11.49 6.24 -9.68
CA PRO A 64 11.18 4.84 -9.97
C PRO A 64 11.59 3.90 -8.84
N GLU A 65 12.83 4.01 -8.37
CA GLU A 65 13.43 3.19 -7.33
C GLU A 65 12.68 3.35 -6.01
N THR A 66 12.42 4.59 -5.63
CA THR A 66 11.65 4.90 -4.41
C THR A 66 10.20 4.41 -4.52
N THR A 67 9.61 4.40 -5.72
CA THR A 67 8.23 3.89 -5.93
C THR A 67 8.18 2.38 -5.83
N ALA A 68 9.12 1.68 -6.46
CA ALA A 68 9.23 0.24 -6.36
C ALA A 68 9.45 -0.19 -4.90
N ALA A 69 10.35 0.47 -4.17
CA ALA A 69 10.62 0.18 -2.77
C ALA A 69 9.36 0.30 -1.88
N LEU A 70 8.59 1.38 -2.02
CA LEU A 70 7.34 1.58 -1.26
C LEU A 70 6.30 0.51 -1.58
N ILE A 71 6.16 0.12 -2.86
CA ILE A 71 5.23 -0.94 -3.26
C ILE A 71 5.65 -2.27 -2.62
N LEU A 72 6.95 -2.60 -2.65
CA LEU A 72 7.48 -3.82 -2.03
C LEU A 72 7.27 -3.83 -0.52
N GLU A 73 7.49 -2.72 0.17
CA GLU A 73 7.26 -2.59 1.62
C GLU A 73 5.79 -2.86 1.99
N VAL A 74 4.85 -2.31 1.22
CA VAL A 74 3.42 -2.55 1.41
C VAL A 74 3.06 -4.01 1.15
N LEU A 75 3.67 -4.65 0.15
CA LEU A 75 3.47 -6.07 -0.12
C LEU A 75 4.00 -6.96 1.01
N ALA A 76 5.21 -6.68 1.52
CA ALA A 76 5.79 -7.40 2.65
C ALA A 76 4.91 -7.30 3.90
N THR A 77 4.42 -6.10 4.22
CA THR A 77 3.53 -5.88 5.37
C THR A 77 2.20 -6.66 5.25
N ARG A 78 1.68 -6.83 4.03
CA ARG A 78 0.49 -7.64 3.76
C ARG A 78 0.74 -9.14 3.93
N GLU A 79 1.95 -9.60 3.66
CA GLU A 79 2.34 -11.01 3.82
C GLU A 79 2.48 -11.38 5.31
N ASP A 80 3.12 -10.52 6.10
CA ASP A 80 3.20 -10.70 7.56
C ASP A 80 1.83 -10.72 8.24
N SER A 81 0.88 -9.92 7.73
CA SER A 81 -0.50 -9.90 8.22
C SER A 81 -1.31 -11.16 7.85
N ARG A 82 -0.84 -11.94 6.88
CA ARG A 82 -1.45 -13.22 6.45
C ARG A 82 -0.88 -14.44 7.16
N ALA A 83 0.17 -14.29 7.97
CA ALA A 83 0.62 -15.38 8.82
C ALA A 83 -0.56 -15.83 9.70
N PRO A 84 -1.05 -17.08 9.56
CA PRO A 84 -2.13 -17.55 10.38
C PRO A 84 -1.63 -17.55 11.81
N SER A 85 -2.27 -16.70 12.63
CA SER A 85 -2.12 -16.73 14.06
C SER A 85 -2.20 -18.18 14.53
N LEU A 86 -1.07 -18.74 14.94
CA LEU A 86 -0.98 -19.84 15.90
C LEU A 86 -1.64 -19.32 17.19
N ARG A 87 -2.98 -19.22 17.19
CA ARG A 87 -3.79 -19.04 18.40
C ARG A 87 -3.82 -20.37 19.15
N ARG A 88 -2.66 -20.83 19.58
CA ARG A 88 -2.56 -21.68 20.76
C ARG A 88 -2.45 -20.72 21.95
N HIS A 89 -3.25 -20.96 22.99
CA HIS A 89 -3.20 -20.35 24.33
C HIS A 89 -4.20 -19.24 24.69
N LEU A 90 -5.45 -19.31 24.22
CA LEU A 90 -6.57 -18.78 25.02
C LEU A 90 -7.48 -19.94 25.41
N ARG A 91 -7.24 -20.52 26.60
CA ARG A 91 -8.22 -21.39 27.26
C ARG A 91 -9.26 -20.48 27.91
N LEU A 92 -10.49 -20.54 27.42
CA LEU A 92 -11.67 -20.11 28.16
C LEU A 92 -11.75 -20.97 29.42
N VAL A 93 -11.53 -20.35 30.59
CA VAL A 93 -11.81 -20.98 31.87
C VAL A 93 -13.26 -20.64 32.19
N GLU A 94 -14.15 -21.63 32.13
CA GLU A 94 -15.51 -21.45 32.62
C GLU A 94 -15.47 -21.19 34.14
N PRO A 95 -16.19 -20.17 34.64
CA PRO A 95 -16.29 -19.95 36.08
C PRO A 95 -17.01 -21.15 36.72
N ALA A 96 -16.40 -21.70 37.78
CA ALA A 96 -16.95 -22.82 38.52
C ALA A 96 -18.37 -22.50 39.06
N PRO A 97 -19.29 -23.49 39.08
CA PRO A 97 -20.64 -23.28 39.60
C PRO A 97 -20.58 -23.03 41.12
N GLY A 98 -20.79 -21.78 41.53
CA GLY A 98 -20.98 -21.42 42.94
C GLY A 98 -20.33 -20.13 43.46
N SER A 99 -20.32 -19.02 42.73
CA SER A 99 -19.89 -17.72 43.28
C SER A 99 -20.89 -16.60 42.98
N PRO A 100 -21.08 -15.65 43.93
CA PRO A 100 -22.41 -15.27 44.39
C PRO A 100 -23.03 -14.13 43.59
N GLY A 101 -24.37 -14.19 43.50
CA GLY A 101 -25.19 -13.31 42.70
C GLY A 101 -25.12 -11.83 43.11
N ALA A 102 -25.04 -10.98 42.08
CA ALA A 102 -25.47 -9.59 42.15
C ALA A 102 -26.72 -9.44 41.28
N SER A 103 -27.84 -9.65 41.96
CA SER A 103 -29.18 -9.08 41.75
C SER A 103 -29.32 -7.99 40.68
N GLY A 104 -30.35 -8.09 39.82
CA GLY A 104 -30.75 -6.95 38.99
C GLY A 104 -31.78 -7.20 37.89
N ARG A 105 -33.06 -7.21 38.27
CA ARG A 105 -34.25 -6.76 37.49
C ARG A 105 -34.57 -7.41 36.14
N ARG A 106 -35.65 -8.19 36.11
CA ARG A 106 -36.58 -8.29 34.98
C ARG A 106 -37.75 -7.30 35.18
N PRO A 107 -38.34 -6.73 34.12
CA PRO A 107 -39.75 -6.32 34.13
C PRO A 107 -40.67 -7.56 34.11
#